data_AF-A0A958KGK7-F1
#
_entry.id   AF-A0A958KGK7-F1
#
_cell.length_a   1.000
_cell.length_b   1.000
_cell.length_c   1.000
_cell.angle_alpha   90.00
_cell.angle_beta   90.00
_cell.angle_gamma   90.00
#
_symmetry.space_group_name_H-M   'P 1'
#
loop_
_entity.id
_entity.type
_entity.pdbx_description
1 polymer ?
#
loop_
_entity_poly.entity_id
_entity_poly.type
_entity_poly.pdbx_seq_one_letter_code
_entity_poly.pdbx_strand_id
1 'polypeptide(L)'
;MNDLTKRLLYAMPHSLRRSILLKGMSLTYEMDPRITFKVASTKEELEGAFRLLYDAYLRVGLQKPNKQKLRVTPYHALDTTTTIVAMFGDQVIGTLSLIRFGALGLPSKDLVDYSLRRQRGLQLAEVSALAVDREFKGKIFVHLIKYMYEYSVRYMQLDELIAVIVTNRLAHLFYESVLQFRPIEGTLHKSYAFGNYQTVVAESLDLHWAKHRYWDIYGQMLPSENLYYFFGQYQCSQFQFPKRPSHFVSDPVFNGDLFKYFFMERTNVLEEMDGIAKQRLLEKWLGSGQANKQSNRAETNVHGFQVVDDLLVPVSVRNVSKEGFCLHSLDDRIRQLRNTSSEFIFRWGNGQKVRVKARQVWANAENYSGYEVLDASESSWLSLNGVEPTKKKVA
;
A
#
# COMPACT_ATOMS: atom_id res chain seq x y z
N MET A 1 -21.53 22.96 -5.10
CA MET A 1 -21.93 23.15 -3.70
C MET A 1 -21.37 24.48 -3.22
N ASN A 2 -22.22 25.41 -2.78
CA ASN A 2 -21.79 26.74 -2.33
C ASN A 2 -21.06 26.67 -0.97
N ASP A 3 -20.42 27.76 -0.53
CA ASP A 3 -19.60 27.80 0.69
C ASP A 3 -20.45 27.61 1.97
N LEU A 4 -21.68 28.13 1.98
CA LEU A 4 -22.61 28.01 3.10
C LEU A 4 -23.01 26.54 3.33
N THR A 5 -23.36 25.80 2.28
CA THR A 5 -23.68 24.38 2.35
C THR A 5 -22.50 23.56 2.85
N LYS A 6 -21.26 23.92 2.47
CA LYS A 6 -20.05 23.28 3.01
C LYS A 6 -19.95 23.49 4.51
N ARG A 7 -20.02 24.74 4.99
CA ARG A 7 -19.91 25.05 6.43
C ARG A 7 -20.95 24.32 7.26
N LEU A 8 -22.20 24.28 6.78
CA LEU A 8 -23.27 23.50 7.43
C LEU A 8 -22.93 22.00 7.46
N LEU A 9 -22.39 21.44 6.38
CA LEU A 9 -21.99 20.03 6.32
C LEU A 9 -20.83 19.69 7.27
N TYR A 10 -19.89 20.61 7.48
CA TYR A 10 -18.83 20.47 8.47
C TYR A 10 -19.36 20.52 9.92
N ALA A 11 -20.36 21.38 10.20
CA ALA A 11 -20.95 21.48 11.53
C ALA A 11 -21.90 20.32 11.91
N MET A 12 -22.34 19.52 10.93
CA MET A 12 -23.26 18.41 11.17
C MET A 12 -22.58 17.19 11.84
N PRO A 13 -23.31 16.46 12.70
CA PRO A 13 -22.89 15.15 13.21
C PRO A 13 -22.54 14.16 12.08
N HIS A 14 -21.59 13.26 12.34
CA HIS A 14 -21.12 12.27 11.36
C HIS A 14 -22.24 11.44 10.74
N SER A 15 -23.28 11.08 11.50
CA SER A 15 -24.41 10.28 11.00
C SER A 15 -25.19 11.01 9.90
N LEU A 16 -25.54 12.27 10.13
CA LEU A 16 -26.26 13.10 9.17
C LEU A 16 -25.41 13.41 7.94
N ARG A 17 -24.14 13.77 8.16
CA ARG A 17 -23.18 14.01 7.09
C ARG A 17 -23.02 12.78 6.19
N ARG A 18 -22.88 11.59 6.79
CA ARG A 18 -22.81 10.31 6.08
C ARG A 18 -24.04 10.08 5.23
N SER A 19 -25.25 10.20 5.78
CA SER A 19 -26.48 10.00 5.02
C SER A 19 -26.60 10.94 3.80
N ILE A 20 -26.16 12.19 3.92
CA ILE A 20 -26.13 13.14 2.80
C ILE A 20 -25.11 12.70 1.74
N LEU A 21 -23.90 12.30 2.16
CA LEU A 21 -22.84 11.87 1.26
C LEU A 21 -23.19 10.57 0.53
N LEU A 22 -23.83 9.61 1.21
CA LEU A 22 -24.34 8.37 0.61
C LEU A 22 -25.44 8.65 -0.41
N LYS A 23 -26.39 9.54 -0.13
CA LYS A 23 -27.41 9.91 -1.14
C LYS A 23 -26.82 10.54 -2.41
N GLY A 24 -25.69 11.22 -2.29
CA GLY A 24 -24.92 11.76 -3.42
C GLY A 24 -24.08 10.72 -4.16
N MET A 25 -24.06 9.47 -3.69
CA MET A 25 -23.20 8.38 -4.18
C MET A 25 -24.02 7.10 -4.32
N SER A 26 -24.32 6.68 -5.54
CA SER A 26 -24.93 5.35 -5.74
C SER A 26 -23.86 4.28 -5.83
N LEU A 27 -23.96 3.22 -5.01
CA LEU A 27 -23.20 2.00 -5.20
C LEU A 27 -23.78 1.25 -6.40
N THR A 28 -23.25 1.52 -7.60
CA THR A 28 -23.70 0.89 -8.84
C THR A 28 -23.06 -0.48 -9.02
N TYR A 29 -23.86 -1.54 -9.11
CA TYR A 29 -23.33 -2.90 -9.35
C TYR A 29 -23.17 -3.21 -10.83
N GLU A 30 -23.90 -2.52 -11.69
CA GLU A 30 -23.73 -2.59 -13.14
C GLU A 30 -22.69 -1.55 -13.59
N MET A 31 -21.79 -1.98 -14.45
CA MET A 31 -20.73 -1.14 -14.99
C MET A 31 -20.51 -1.48 -16.46
N ASP A 32 -20.16 -0.46 -17.26
CA ASP A 32 -19.78 -0.66 -18.65
C ASP A 32 -18.67 -1.73 -18.75
N PRO A 33 -18.85 -2.77 -19.57
CA PRO A 33 -17.90 -3.89 -19.64
C PRO A 33 -16.52 -3.49 -20.15
N ARG A 34 -16.37 -2.31 -20.77
CA ARG A 34 -15.07 -1.77 -21.19
C ARG A 34 -14.29 -1.16 -20.03
N ILE A 35 -14.91 -0.97 -18.87
CA ILE A 35 -14.24 -0.48 -17.68
C ILE A 35 -13.53 -1.64 -17.00
N THR A 36 -12.26 -1.46 -16.66
CA THR A 36 -11.49 -2.43 -15.88
C THR A 36 -10.68 -1.73 -14.79
N PHE A 37 -10.36 -2.45 -13.72
CA PHE A 37 -9.48 -1.97 -12.65
C PHE A 37 -8.33 -2.94 -12.48
N LYS A 38 -7.11 -2.43 -12.46
CA LYS A 38 -5.90 -3.26 -12.39
C LYS A 38 -4.73 -2.52 -11.78
N VAL A 39 -3.69 -3.27 -11.42
CA VAL A 39 -2.36 -2.69 -11.24
C VAL A 39 -1.83 -2.29 -12.62
N ALA A 40 -1.32 -1.06 -12.76
CA ALA A 40 -0.67 -0.60 -13.98
C ALA A 40 0.51 -1.51 -14.30
N SER A 41 0.72 -1.82 -15.58
CA SER A 41 1.68 -2.84 -16.01
C SER A 41 2.53 -2.42 -17.21
N THR A 42 2.16 -1.31 -17.84
CA THR A 42 2.81 -0.78 -19.04
C THR A 42 3.24 0.66 -18.85
N LYS A 43 4.17 1.11 -19.70
CA LYS A 43 4.60 2.52 -19.74
C LYS A 43 3.41 3.44 -20.04
N GLU A 44 2.56 3.05 -20.96
CA GLU A 44 1.41 3.81 -21.44
C GLU A 44 0.36 3.99 -20.32
N GLU A 45 0.09 2.95 -19.54
CA GLU A 45 -0.80 3.02 -18.37
C GLU A 45 -0.21 3.94 -17.28
N LEU A 46 1.09 3.85 -17.00
CA LEU A 46 1.77 4.72 -16.03
C LEU A 46 1.77 6.19 -16.48
N GLU A 47 2.08 6.46 -17.75
CA GLU A 47 2.06 7.82 -18.29
C GLU A 47 0.63 8.39 -18.32
N GLY A 48 -0.35 7.58 -18.69
CA GLY A 48 -1.78 7.93 -18.62
C GLY A 48 -2.22 8.29 -17.20
N ALA A 49 -1.81 7.51 -16.20
CA ALA A 49 -2.06 7.78 -14.79
C ALA A 49 -1.42 9.11 -14.34
N PHE A 50 -0.14 9.33 -14.64
CA PHE A 50 0.58 10.54 -14.22
C PHE A 50 0.07 11.81 -14.93
N ARG A 51 -0.41 11.69 -16.16
CA ARG A 51 -1.07 12.78 -16.89
C ARG A 51 -2.45 13.09 -16.31
N LEU A 52 -3.28 12.07 -16.09
CA LEU A 52 -4.60 12.23 -15.46
C LEU A 52 -4.46 12.90 -14.08
N LEU A 53 -3.47 12.46 -13.30
CA LEU A 53 -3.15 13.03 -12.00
C LEU A 53 -2.75 14.51 -12.11
N TYR A 54 -1.86 14.85 -13.04
CA TYR A 54 -1.47 16.23 -13.32
C TYR A 54 -2.67 17.11 -13.64
N ASP A 55 -3.50 16.70 -14.59
CA ASP A 55 -4.67 17.47 -15.02
C ASP A 55 -5.67 17.65 -13.86
N ALA A 56 -5.91 16.59 -13.09
CA ALA A 56 -6.81 16.64 -11.94
C ALA A 56 -6.29 17.58 -10.85
N TYR A 57 -5.00 17.53 -10.54
CA TYR A 57 -4.40 18.31 -9.46
C TYR A 57 -4.22 19.77 -9.86
N LEU A 58 -3.91 20.05 -11.13
CA LEU A 58 -3.81 21.40 -11.67
C LEU A 58 -5.16 22.13 -11.55
N ARG A 59 -6.26 21.49 -11.96
CA ARG A 59 -7.62 22.07 -11.89
C ARG A 59 -8.04 22.52 -10.49
N VAL A 60 -7.52 21.86 -9.47
CA VAL A 60 -7.87 22.10 -8.07
C VAL A 60 -6.73 22.77 -7.29
N GLY A 61 -5.69 23.27 -7.97
CA GLY A 61 -4.59 24.02 -7.34
C GLY A 61 -3.66 23.19 -6.44
N LEU A 62 -3.64 21.86 -6.58
CA LEU A 62 -2.69 20.97 -5.88
C LEU A 62 -1.39 20.77 -6.65
N GLN A 63 -1.32 21.25 -7.89
CA GLN A 63 -0.14 21.16 -8.75
C GLN A 63 0.03 22.49 -9.47
N LYS A 64 1.26 22.97 -9.57
CA LYS A 64 1.62 24.10 -10.45
C LYS A 64 1.86 23.60 -11.88
N PRO A 65 1.61 24.42 -12.91
CA PRO A 65 1.96 24.06 -14.28
C PRO A 65 3.43 23.63 -14.39
N ASN A 66 3.71 22.59 -15.18
CA ASN A 66 5.06 22.16 -15.54
C ASN A 66 5.07 21.82 -17.04
N LYS A 67 6.26 21.82 -17.65
CA LYS A 67 6.39 21.61 -19.11
C LYS A 67 6.01 20.18 -19.53
N GLN A 68 6.21 19.25 -18.63
CA GLN A 68 6.07 17.81 -18.83
C GLN A 68 4.60 17.37 -18.89
N LYS A 69 3.69 18.14 -18.28
CA LYS A 69 2.27 17.81 -18.10
C LYS A 69 2.06 16.44 -17.42
N LEU A 70 2.98 16.09 -16.53
CA LEU A 70 2.96 14.87 -15.72
C LEU A 70 3.12 15.24 -14.25
N ARG A 71 2.47 14.48 -13.37
CA ARG A 71 2.67 14.55 -11.92
C ARG A 71 3.36 13.27 -11.49
N VAL A 72 4.68 13.33 -11.44
CA VAL A 72 5.53 12.28 -10.88
C VAL A 72 6.16 12.79 -9.59
N THR A 73 6.44 11.89 -8.65
CA THR A 73 7.12 12.18 -7.37
C THR A 73 8.19 11.12 -7.16
N PRO A 74 9.20 11.36 -6.31
CA PRO A 74 10.19 10.35 -5.96
C PRO A 74 9.59 9.04 -5.45
N TYR A 75 8.45 9.10 -4.76
CA TYR A 75 7.77 7.92 -4.24
C TYR A 75 7.22 7.00 -5.33
N HIS A 76 6.96 7.50 -6.54
CA HIS A 76 6.59 6.64 -7.66
C HIS A 76 7.76 5.74 -8.13
N ALA A 77 9.01 6.10 -7.83
CA ALA A 77 10.19 5.28 -8.16
C ALA A 77 10.47 4.17 -7.13
N LEU A 78 9.74 4.13 -6.02
CA LEU A 78 9.93 3.07 -5.03
C LEU A 78 9.40 1.74 -5.57
N ASP A 79 10.17 0.67 -5.38
CA ASP A 79 9.71 -0.71 -5.60
C ASP A 79 8.59 -1.13 -4.63
N THR A 80 8.39 -0.34 -3.56
CA THR A 80 7.29 -0.49 -2.62
C THR A 80 6.00 0.24 -3.03
N THR A 81 5.99 0.91 -4.19
CA THR A 81 4.82 1.64 -4.71
C THR A 81 4.09 0.82 -5.76
N THR A 82 2.77 0.68 -5.59
CA THR A 82 1.88 0.10 -6.59
C THR A 82 0.95 1.18 -7.12
N THR A 83 0.95 1.39 -8.44
CA THR A 83 0.00 2.27 -9.13
C THR A 83 -1.19 1.44 -9.59
N ILE A 84 -2.39 1.79 -9.15
CA ILE A 84 -3.67 1.20 -9.55
C ILE A 84 -4.31 2.14 -10.56
N VAL A 85 -4.82 1.58 -11.65
CA VAL A 85 -5.53 2.31 -12.70
C VAL A 85 -6.93 1.75 -12.91
N ALA A 86 -7.86 2.64 -13.24
CA ALA A 86 -9.12 2.31 -13.87
C ALA A 86 -9.02 2.67 -15.35
N MET A 87 -9.37 1.72 -16.22
CA MET A 87 -9.29 1.84 -17.67
C MET A 87 -10.67 1.93 -18.28
N PHE A 88 -10.79 2.55 -19.44
CA PHE A 88 -11.93 2.46 -20.35
C PHE A 88 -11.39 2.16 -21.75
N GLY A 89 -11.46 0.90 -22.16
CA GLY A 89 -10.62 0.42 -23.26
C GLY A 89 -9.14 0.63 -22.92
N ASP A 90 -8.41 1.35 -23.78
CA ASP A 90 -6.99 1.64 -23.60
C ASP A 90 -6.71 2.97 -22.85
N GLN A 91 -7.76 3.69 -22.45
CA GLN A 91 -7.63 4.98 -21.78
C GLN A 91 -7.66 4.84 -20.25
N VAL A 92 -6.66 5.42 -19.58
CA VAL A 92 -6.69 5.59 -18.12
C VAL A 92 -7.73 6.66 -17.75
N ILE A 93 -8.76 6.26 -17.01
CA ILE A 93 -9.84 7.14 -16.52
C ILE A 93 -9.83 7.31 -14.99
N GLY A 94 -9.00 6.55 -14.28
CA GLY A 94 -8.78 6.70 -12.84
C GLY A 94 -7.42 6.18 -12.44
N THR A 95 -6.85 6.75 -11.37
CA THR A 95 -5.57 6.34 -10.82
C THR A 95 -5.53 6.55 -9.30
N LEU A 96 -4.80 5.70 -8.60
CA LEU A 96 -4.30 5.93 -7.25
C LEU A 96 -3.01 5.13 -7.03
N SER A 97 -2.18 5.53 -6.08
CA SER A 97 -0.97 4.82 -5.72
C SER A 97 -1.01 4.39 -4.26
N LEU A 98 -0.62 3.14 -4.00
CA LEU A 98 -0.35 2.61 -2.67
C LEU A 98 1.15 2.59 -2.45
N ILE A 99 1.65 3.44 -1.55
CA ILE A 99 3.08 3.58 -1.26
C ILE A 99 3.32 2.90 0.09
N ARG A 100 3.96 1.74 0.11
CA ARG A 100 4.36 1.14 1.40
C ARG A 100 5.64 1.78 1.90
N PHE A 101 5.85 1.67 3.21
CA PHE A 101 7.06 2.18 3.86
C PHE A 101 8.30 1.60 3.19
N GLY A 102 9.09 2.46 2.53
CA GLY A 102 10.26 2.05 1.75
C GLY A 102 11.51 2.87 2.09
N ALA A 103 12.50 2.85 1.20
CA ALA A 103 13.79 3.51 1.39
C ALA A 103 13.71 5.04 1.61
N LEU A 104 12.60 5.67 1.19
CA LEU A 104 12.32 7.09 1.37
C LEU A 104 11.35 7.39 2.53
N GLY A 105 10.85 6.36 3.22
CA GLY A 105 9.70 6.45 4.12
C GLY A 105 8.38 6.56 3.37
N LEU A 106 7.34 7.08 4.04
CA LEU A 106 6.07 7.47 3.41
C LEU A 106 6.09 8.96 3.05
N PRO A 107 5.32 9.42 2.05
CA PRO A 107 5.25 10.84 1.72
C PRO A 107 4.95 11.74 2.93
N SER A 108 4.08 11.28 3.81
CA SER A 108 3.68 12.00 5.03
C SER A 108 4.67 11.92 6.20
N LYS A 109 5.90 11.41 6.02
CA LYS A 109 6.90 11.27 7.10
C LYS A 109 7.24 12.57 7.84
N ASP A 110 7.14 13.72 7.15
CA ASP A 110 7.42 15.03 7.76
C ASP A 110 6.20 15.59 8.53
N LEU A 111 5.05 14.92 8.40
CA LEU A 111 3.78 15.27 9.04
C LEU A 111 3.46 14.33 10.21
N VAL A 112 3.71 13.03 10.03
CA VAL A 112 3.31 11.93 10.91
C VAL A 112 4.54 11.27 11.51
N ASP A 113 4.56 11.10 12.83
CA ASP A 113 5.52 10.21 13.48
C ASP A 113 5.08 8.75 13.35
N TYR A 114 5.89 7.97 12.66
CA TYR A 114 5.68 6.54 12.43
C TYR A 114 6.40 5.65 13.46
N SER A 115 7.15 6.22 14.41
CA SER A 115 7.98 5.49 15.38
C SER A 115 7.21 4.36 16.08
N LEU A 116 6.06 4.67 16.69
CA LEU A 116 5.24 3.69 17.42
C LEU A 116 4.67 2.60 16.52
N ARG A 117 4.21 2.97 15.30
CA ARG A 117 3.67 2.01 14.33
C ARG A 117 4.75 1.05 13.84
N ARG A 118 5.95 1.58 13.59
CA ARG A 118 7.14 0.78 13.26
C ARG A 118 7.55 -0.12 14.42
N GLN A 119 7.52 0.40 15.64
CA GLN A 119 7.80 -0.36 16.87
C GLN A 119 6.85 -1.55 17.02
N ARG A 120 5.57 -1.36 16.71
CA ARG A 120 4.55 -2.42 16.72
C ARG A 120 4.64 -3.37 15.51
N GLY A 121 5.52 -3.09 14.55
CA GLY A 121 5.69 -3.92 13.36
C GLY A 121 4.56 -3.82 12.35
N LEU A 122 3.74 -2.74 12.39
CA LEU A 122 2.58 -2.58 11.53
C LEU A 122 2.98 -2.46 10.04
N GLN A 123 2.20 -3.08 9.17
CA GLN A 123 2.25 -2.95 7.72
C GLN A 123 1.40 -1.76 7.28
N LEU A 124 2.07 -0.73 6.81
CA LEU A 124 1.46 0.54 6.45
C LEU A 124 1.61 0.80 4.96
N ALA A 125 0.57 1.37 4.36
CA ALA A 125 0.72 2.08 3.09
C ALA A 125 0.03 3.44 3.14
N GLU A 126 0.63 4.42 2.47
CA GLU A 126 -0.04 5.68 2.18
C GLU A 126 -0.77 5.59 0.83
N VAL A 127 -2.05 5.95 0.84
CA VAL A 127 -2.86 6.18 -0.35
C VAL A 127 -2.52 7.57 -0.89
N SER A 128 -1.99 7.62 -2.10
CA SER A 128 -1.60 8.86 -2.77
C SER A 128 -2.07 8.87 -4.22
N ALA A 129 -1.75 9.94 -4.96
CA ALA A 129 -1.95 10.03 -6.40
C ALA A 129 -3.39 9.73 -6.89
N LEU A 130 -4.41 10.02 -6.08
CA LEU A 130 -5.80 9.72 -6.40
C LEU A 130 -6.38 10.76 -7.38
N ALA A 131 -6.71 10.32 -8.58
CA ALA A 131 -7.41 11.13 -9.57
C ALA A 131 -8.41 10.28 -10.36
N VAL A 132 -9.52 10.90 -10.74
CA VAL A 132 -10.54 10.28 -11.61
C VAL A 132 -10.96 11.30 -12.65
N ASP A 133 -11.13 10.83 -13.88
CA ASP A 133 -11.68 11.62 -14.97
C ASP A 133 -13.07 12.18 -14.59
N ARG A 134 -13.36 13.42 -15.01
CA ARG A 134 -14.58 14.13 -14.60
C ARG A 134 -15.84 13.41 -15.04
N GLU A 135 -15.83 12.80 -16.22
CA GLU A 135 -16.99 12.11 -16.80
C GLU A 135 -17.27 10.77 -16.12
N PHE A 136 -16.22 10.18 -15.53
CA PHE A 136 -16.28 8.88 -14.87
C PHE A 136 -16.34 8.96 -13.34
N LYS A 137 -16.10 10.14 -12.74
CA LYS A 137 -16.00 10.31 -11.28
C LYS A 137 -17.14 9.69 -10.48
N GLY A 138 -18.39 9.92 -10.88
CA GLY A 138 -19.56 9.36 -10.19
C GLY A 138 -19.78 7.85 -10.43
N LYS A 139 -19.06 7.25 -11.39
CA LYS A 139 -19.25 5.86 -11.85
C LYS A 139 -18.18 4.92 -11.29
N ILE A 140 -16.92 5.37 -11.27
CA ILE A 140 -15.78 4.48 -10.96
C ILE A 140 -15.10 4.76 -9.62
N PHE A 141 -15.35 5.92 -8.99
CA PHE A 141 -14.59 6.32 -7.79
C PHE A 141 -14.69 5.29 -6.66
N VAL A 142 -15.90 4.88 -6.29
CA VAL A 142 -16.11 3.89 -5.22
C VAL A 142 -15.53 2.52 -5.56
N HIS A 143 -15.56 2.13 -6.84
CA HIS A 143 -14.96 0.89 -7.33
C HIS A 143 -13.45 0.94 -7.30
N LEU A 144 -12.84 2.10 -7.60
CA LEU A 144 -11.41 2.31 -7.48
C LEU A 144 -10.96 2.19 -6.01
N ILE A 145 -11.70 2.78 -5.07
CA ILE A 145 -11.46 2.62 -3.63
C ILE A 145 -11.68 1.16 -3.19
N LYS A 146 -12.67 0.45 -3.74
CA LYS A 146 -12.89 -0.98 -3.46
C LYS A 146 -11.75 -1.85 -3.96
N TYR A 147 -11.27 -1.65 -5.19
CA TYR A 147 -10.11 -2.36 -5.72
C TYR A 147 -8.89 -2.13 -4.81
N MET A 148 -8.64 -0.87 -4.43
CA MET A 148 -7.59 -0.51 -3.48
C MET A 148 -7.76 -1.26 -2.15
N TYR A 149 -8.94 -1.23 -1.52
CA TYR A 149 -9.20 -1.91 -0.26
C TYR A 149 -8.94 -3.41 -0.34
N GLU A 150 -9.49 -4.08 -1.37
CA GLU A 150 -9.27 -5.52 -1.56
C GLU A 150 -7.81 -5.86 -1.83
N TYR A 151 -7.13 -5.04 -2.63
CA TYR A 151 -5.71 -5.22 -2.90
C TYR A 151 -4.86 -5.00 -1.63
N SER A 152 -5.16 -3.96 -0.84
CA SER A 152 -4.51 -3.69 0.44
C SER A 152 -4.65 -4.86 1.43
N VAL A 153 -5.84 -5.42 1.56
CA VAL A 153 -6.11 -6.52 2.51
C VAL A 153 -5.60 -7.87 1.99
N ARG A 154 -5.95 -8.24 0.76
CA ARG A 154 -5.73 -9.60 0.24
C ARG A 154 -4.33 -9.81 -0.33
N TYR A 155 -3.74 -8.76 -0.88
CA TYR A 155 -2.48 -8.85 -1.62
C TYR A 155 -1.33 -8.24 -0.82
N MET A 156 -1.49 -7.02 -0.32
CA MET A 156 -0.42 -6.35 0.45
C MET A 156 -0.39 -6.72 1.93
N GLN A 157 -1.46 -7.35 2.46
CA GLN A 157 -1.60 -7.72 3.88
C GLN A 157 -1.30 -6.53 4.80
N LEU A 158 -1.90 -5.38 4.49
CA LEU A 158 -1.73 -4.16 5.25
C LEU A 158 -2.57 -4.16 6.53
N ASP A 159 -2.01 -3.58 7.59
CA ASP A 159 -2.69 -3.38 8.86
C ASP A 159 -3.42 -2.03 8.89
N GLU A 160 -2.83 -1.00 8.28
CA GLU A 160 -3.35 0.37 8.31
C GLU A 160 -3.05 1.11 7.00
N LEU A 161 -4.05 1.84 6.50
CA LEU A 161 -3.89 2.80 5.40
C LEU A 161 -3.77 4.21 5.95
N ILE A 162 -2.85 4.99 5.40
CA ILE A 162 -2.68 6.41 5.68
C ILE A 162 -3.15 7.22 4.48
N ALA A 163 -3.81 8.35 4.70
CA ALA A 163 -4.13 9.31 3.65
C ALA A 163 -3.89 10.74 4.15
N VAL A 164 -3.25 11.58 3.33
CA VAL A 164 -3.14 13.02 3.61
C VAL A 164 -4.16 13.77 2.77
N ILE A 165 -5.07 14.45 3.44
CA ILE A 165 -6.26 15.03 2.81
C ILE A 165 -6.32 16.52 3.09
N VAL A 166 -6.65 17.30 2.06
CA VAL A 166 -6.89 18.74 2.21
C VAL A 166 -8.22 18.97 2.93
N THR A 167 -8.16 19.68 4.06
CA THR A 167 -9.24 19.78 5.04
C THR A 167 -10.45 20.59 4.58
N ASN A 168 -10.30 21.47 3.59
CA ASN A 168 -11.38 22.33 3.09
C ASN A 168 -12.19 21.72 1.93
N ARG A 169 -12.09 20.40 1.71
CA ARG A 169 -12.67 19.70 0.56
C ARG A 169 -13.71 18.68 0.97
N LEU A 170 -14.71 18.47 0.12
CA LEU A 170 -15.70 17.40 0.28
C LEU A 170 -15.07 16.00 0.46
N ALA A 171 -13.87 15.79 -0.10
CA ALA A 171 -13.13 14.55 0.08
C ALA A 171 -12.83 14.26 1.56
N HIS A 172 -12.40 15.25 2.35
CA HIS A 172 -12.12 15.08 3.78
C HIS A 172 -13.35 14.50 4.52
N LEU A 173 -14.51 15.10 4.28
CA LEU A 173 -15.77 14.63 4.85
C LEU A 173 -16.15 13.19 4.43
N PHE A 174 -15.81 12.82 3.20
CA PHE A 174 -16.04 11.47 2.69
C PHE A 174 -15.15 10.44 3.37
N TYR A 175 -13.85 10.72 3.48
CA TYR A 175 -12.90 9.80 4.12
C TYR A 175 -13.27 9.55 5.59
N GLU A 176 -13.56 10.61 6.33
CA GLU A 176 -13.91 10.52 7.74
C GLU A 176 -15.30 9.88 7.95
N SER A 177 -16.33 10.39 7.29
CA SER A 177 -17.72 10.05 7.64
C SER A 177 -18.28 8.87 6.86
N VAL A 178 -17.69 8.53 5.72
CA VAL A 178 -18.10 7.39 4.89
C VAL A 178 -17.07 6.25 4.99
N LEU A 179 -15.80 6.52 4.67
CA LEU A 179 -14.75 5.48 4.72
C LEU A 179 -14.20 5.20 6.14
N GLN A 180 -14.62 5.97 7.15
CA GLN A 180 -14.21 5.78 8.55
C GLN A 180 -12.71 5.94 8.82
N PHE A 181 -12.02 6.73 7.99
CA PHE A 181 -10.69 7.22 8.33
C PHE A 181 -10.76 8.11 9.57
N ARG A 182 -9.71 8.07 10.39
CA ARG A 182 -9.61 8.85 11.62
C ARG A 182 -8.40 9.77 11.58
N PRO A 183 -8.53 11.04 11.96
CA PRO A 183 -7.38 11.95 12.07
C PRO A 183 -6.26 11.37 12.94
N ILE A 184 -5.03 11.48 12.46
CA ILE A 184 -3.84 11.21 13.24
C ILE A 184 -3.53 12.44 14.10
N GLU A 185 -3.38 12.22 15.39
CA GLU A 185 -3.17 13.28 16.37
C GLU A 185 -1.93 14.14 16.04
N GLY A 186 -2.02 15.46 16.27
CA GLY A 186 -0.92 16.39 15.99
C GLY A 186 -0.67 16.70 14.52
N THR A 187 -1.54 16.28 13.59
CA THR A 187 -1.39 16.53 12.14
C THR A 187 -2.39 17.54 11.58
N LEU A 188 -3.33 18.00 12.41
CA LEU A 188 -4.40 18.90 12.00
C LEU A 188 -3.83 20.27 11.57
N HIS A 189 -4.36 20.79 10.47
CA HIS A 189 -4.07 22.13 9.93
C HIS A 189 -2.62 22.43 9.54
N LYS A 190 -1.82 21.41 9.21
CA LYS A 190 -0.46 21.65 8.72
C LYS A 190 -0.45 22.04 7.25
N SER A 191 0.52 22.87 6.86
CA SER A 191 0.83 23.14 5.46
C SER A 191 1.75 22.03 4.94
N TYR A 192 1.45 21.50 3.75
CA TYR A 192 2.16 20.32 3.23
C TYR A 192 2.57 20.48 1.78
N ALA A 193 3.87 20.34 1.50
CA ALA A 193 4.47 20.63 0.20
C ALA A 193 3.85 19.78 -0.93
N PHE A 194 3.57 18.50 -0.68
CA PHE A 194 2.93 17.62 -1.68
C PHE A 194 1.48 18.01 -2.01
N GLY A 195 0.81 18.74 -1.10
CA GLY A 195 -0.50 19.36 -1.31
C GLY A 195 -0.42 20.81 -1.82
N ASN A 196 0.73 21.24 -2.35
CA ASN A 196 1.00 22.62 -2.75
C ASN A 196 0.71 23.63 -1.62
N TYR A 197 1.16 23.27 -0.40
CA TYR A 197 1.05 24.07 0.82
C TYR A 197 -0.39 24.37 1.29
N GLN A 198 -1.38 23.67 0.74
CA GLN A 198 -2.74 23.70 1.28
C GLN A 198 -2.78 23.08 2.68
N THR A 199 -3.78 23.48 3.46
CA THR A 199 -4.04 22.95 4.80
C THR A 199 -4.51 21.50 4.72
N VAL A 200 -3.77 20.60 5.34
CA VAL A 200 -4.05 19.16 5.34
C VAL A 200 -4.26 18.60 6.74
N VAL A 201 -4.76 17.37 6.77
CA VAL A 201 -4.77 16.46 7.92
C VAL A 201 -4.29 15.10 7.41
N ALA A 202 -3.49 14.39 8.21
CA ALA A 202 -3.23 12.98 7.96
C ALA A 202 -4.28 12.15 8.70
N GLU A 203 -4.88 11.19 8.02
CA GLU A 203 -5.86 10.28 8.59
C GLU A 203 -5.42 8.84 8.37
N SER A 204 -5.91 7.93 9.21
CA SER A 204 -5.66 6.52 9.06
C SER A 204 -6.91 5.66 9.15
N LEU A 205 -6.86 4.52 8.47
CA LEU A 205 -7.88 3.47 8.51
C LEU A 205 -7.21 2.16 8.95
N ASP A 206 -7.59 1.66 10.11
CA ASP A 206 -7.24 0.33 10.57
C ASP A 206 -8.03 -0.72 9.78
N LEU A 207 -7.33 -1.54 9.00
CA LEU A 207 -7.96 -2.51 8.10
C LEU A 207 -8.49 -3.75 8.84
N HIS A 208 -7.97 -4.08 10.02
CA HIS A 208 -8.49 -5.17 10.85
C HIS A 208 -9.87 -4.82 11.40
N TRP A 209 -10.03 -3.58 11.88
CA TRP A 209 -11.27 -3.09 12.46
C TRP A 209 -12.26 -2.54 11.43
N ALA A 210 -11.81 -2.18 10.23
CA ALA A 210 -12.65 -1.61 9.18
C ALA A 210 -13.89 -2.47 8.89
N LYS A 211 -13.74 -3.80 8.79
CA LYS A 211 -14.86 -4.72 8.50
C LYS A 211 -15.92 -4.69 9.60
N HIS A 212 -15.50 -4.74 10.87
CA HIS A 212 -16.41 -4.66 12.02
C HIS A 212 -17.11 -3.31 12.06
N ARG A 213 -16.37 -2.23 11.87
CA ARG A 213 -16.93 -0.88 11.86
C ARG A 213 -17.94 -0.69 10.73
N TYR A 214 -17.66 -1.26 9.55
CA TYR A 214 -18.58 -1.21 8.43
C TYR A 214 -19.84 -2.01 8.69
N TRP A 215 -19.75 -3.18 9.35
CA TRP A 215 -20.93 -3.93 9.77
C TRP A 215 -21.82 -3.10 10.70
N ASP A 216 -21.24 -2.50 11.74
CA ASP A 216 -21.99 -1.74 12.75
C ASP A 216 -22.74 -0.55 12.15
N ILE A 217 -22.15 0.10 11.13
CA ILE A 217 -22.74 1.29 10.51
C ILE A 217 -23.66 0.93 9.36
N TYR A 218 -23.24 0.03 8.48
CA TYR A 218 -23.86 -0.19 7.16
C TYR A 218 -24.59 -1.53 7.04
N GLY A 219 -24.39 -2.47 7.97
CA GLY A 219 -24.85 -3.86 7.82
C GLY A 219 -26.35 -4.01 7.62
N GLN A 220 -27.15 -3.07 8.16
CA GLN A 220 -28.61 -3.03 8.05
C GLN A 220 -29.13 -2.03 7.00
N MET A 221 -28.24 -1.38 6.24
CA MET A 221 -28.62 -0.43 5.20
C MET A 221 -28.99 -1.15 3.89
N LEU A 222 -29.74 -0.44 3.03
CA LEU A 222 -30.08 -0.90 1.69
C LEU A 222 -28.81 -1.21 0.88
N PRO A 223 -28.83 -2.18 -0.06
CA PRO A 223 -27.66 -2.54 -0.86
C PRO A 223 -26.95 -1.33 -1.49
N SER A 224 -27.70 -0.36 -2.02
CA SER A 224 -27.18 0.87 -2.63
C SER A 224 -26.40 1.79 -1.68
N GLU A 225 -26.49 1.58 -0.38
CA GLU A 225 -25.83 2.35 0.69
C GLU A 225 -24.96 1.45 1.61
N ASN A 226 -24.93 0.13 1.37
CA ASN A 226 -24.32 -0.85 2.25
C ASN A 226 -22.84 -1.07 1.92
N LEU A 227 -21.96 -0.27 2.52
CA LEU A 227 -20.52 -0.38 2.32
C LEU A 227 -19.92 -1.67 2.90
N TYR A 228 -20.54 -2.28 3.91
CA TYR A 228 -20.09 -3.58 4.41
C TYR A 228 -20.23 -4.65 3.34
N TYR A 229 -21.39 -4.74 2.70
CA TYR A 229 -21.62 -5.64 1.58
C TYR A 229 -20.72 -5.29 0.40
N PHE A 230 -20.65 -4.00 0.03
CA PHE A 230 -19.88 -3.56 -1.14
C PHE A 230 -18.38 -3.84 -1.02
N PHE A 231 -17.74 -3.52 0.11
CA PHE A 231 -16.31 -3.79 0.30
C PHE A 231 -16.01 -5.24 0.65
N GLY A 232 -16.88 -5.90 1.43
CA GLY A 232 -16.58 -7.20 2.03
C GLY A 232 -17.12 -8.43 1.30
N GLN A 233 -18.17 -8.30 0.47
CA GLN A 233 -18.87 -9.45 -0.10
C GLN A 233 -19.07 -9.36 -1.61
N TYR A 234 -19.42 -8.17 -2.11
CA TYR A 234 -19.63 -7.96 -3.54
C TYR A 234 -18.35 -8.24 -4.34
N GLN A 235 -18.44 -9.07 -5.37
CA GLN A 235 -17.35 -9.34 -6.31
C GLN A 235 -17.59 -8.57 -7.61
N CYS A 236 -16.69 -7.64 -7.93
CA CYS A 236 -16.78 -6.85 -9.15
C CYS A 236 -16.08 -7.58 -10.30
N SER A 237 -16.82 -7.93 -11.35
CA SER A 237 -16.30 -8.65 -12.54
C SER A 237 -15.23 -7.87 -13.32
N GLN A 238 -15.21 -6.54 -13.17
CA GLN A 238 -14.29 -5.63 -13.85
C GLN A 238 -12.91 -5.56 -13.17
N PHE A 239 -12.73 -6.21 -12.00
CA PHE A 239 -11.47 -6.21 -11.28
C PHE A 239 -10.52 -7.27 -11.83
N GLN A 240 -9.37 -6.83 -12.33
CA GLN A 240 -8.28 -7.66 -12.81
C GLN A 240 -7.15 -7.64 -11.79
N PHE A 241 -7.28 -8.47 -10.76
CA PHE A 241 -6.20 -8.63 -9.80
C PHE A 241 -5.00 -9.37 -10.40
N PRO A 242 -3.78 -9.02 -9.99
CA PRO A 242 -2.57 -9.67 -10.48
C PRO A 242 -2.55 -11.15 -10.09
N LYS A 243 -2.04 -11.99 -11.01
CA LYS A 243 -1.82 -13.41 -10.77
C LYS A 243 -0.40 -13.59 -10.24
N ARG A 244 -0.26 -13.89 -8.95
CA ARG A 244 1.02 -14.13 -8.31
C ARG A 244 0.92 -15.20 -7.22
N PRO A 245 2.03 -15.86 -6.84
CA PRO A 245 2.06 -16.70 -5.66
C PRO A 245 1.64 -15.90 -4.42
N SER A 246 0.88 -16.51 -3.51
CA SER A 246 0.26 -15.87 -2.34
C SER A 246 1.24 -15.21 -1.36
N HIS A 247 2.53 -15.47 -1.53
CA HIS A 247 3.59 -15.03 -0.66
C HIS A 247 4.28 -13.73 -1.17
N PHE A 248 3.99 -13.29 -2.40
CA PHE A 248 4.35 -11.94 -2.82
C PHE A 248 3.34 -10.94 -2.28
N VAL A 249 3.82 -9.80 -1.79
CA VAL A 249 2.97 -8.69 -1.31
C VAL A 249 3.10 -7.41 -2.16
N SER A 250 3.94 -7.42 -3.19
CA SER A 250 4.11 -6.30 -4.13
C SER A 250 4.14 -6.77 -5.58
N ASP A 251 3.70 -5.88 -6.48
CA ASP A 251 3.73 -6.06 -7.94
C ASP A 251 4.57 -4.93 -8.55
N PRO A 252 5.92 -5.04 -8.50
CA PRO A 252 6.78 -4.00 -9.02
C PRO A 252 6.67 -3.93 -10.54
N VAL A 253 6.36 -2.74 -11.04
CA VAL A 253 6.19 -2.45 -12.48
C VAL A 253 7.45 -1.82 -13.06
N PHE A 254 8.12 -0.98 -12.27
CA PHE A 254 9.32 -0.30 -12.70
C PHE A 254 10.46 -1.28 -12.96
N ASN A 255 11.22 -0.97 -14.00
CA ASN A 255 12.51 -1.54 -14.33
C ASN A 255 13.47 -0.38 -14.66
N GLY A 256 14.74 -0.68 -14.93
CA GLY A 256 15.74 0.35 -15.24
C GLY A 256 15.33 1.26 -16.41
N ASP A 257 14.65 0.74 -17.43
CA ASP A 257 14.24 1.51 -18.60
C ASP A 257 13.06 2.44 -18.31
N LEU A 258 12.03 1.95 -17.60
CA LEU A 258 10.92 2.79 -17.13
C LEU A 258 11.41 3.85 -16.15
N PHE A 259 12.38 3.51 -15.30
CA PHE A 259 12.98 4.47 -14.38
C PHE A 259 13.69 5.60 -15.15
N LYS A 260 14.55 5.29 -16.12
CA LYS A 260 15.18 6.29 -16.99
C LYS A 260 14.14 7.16 -17.69
N TYR A 261 13.15 6.51 -18.32
CA TYR A 261 12.11 7.20 -19.04
C TYR A 261 11.37 8.22 -18.16
N PHE A 262 10.81 7.79 -17.03
CA PHE A 262 10.01 8.70 -16.21
C PHE A 262 10.84 9.70 -15.40
N PHE A 263 11.98 9.30 -14.85
CA PHE A 263 12.70 10.08 -13.83
C PHE A 263 13.93 10.82 -14.33
N MET A 264 14.45 10.46 -15.51
CA MET A 264 15.61 11.12 -16.14
C MET A 264 15.24 11.85 -17.44
N GLU A 265 14.35 11.29 -18.26
CA GLU A 265 14.03 11.85 -19.58
C GLU A 265 12.76 12.70 -19.56
N ARG A 266 11.67 12.18 -18.98
CA ARG A 266 10.35 12.82 -19.03
C ARG A 266 10.10 13.79 -17.90
N THR A 267 10.83 13.71 -16.79
CA THR A 267 10.66 14.61 -15.65
C THR A 267 11.99 15.04 -15.06
N ASN A 268 11.96 16.15 -14.31
CA ASN A 268 13.10 16.70 -13.58
C ASN A 268 13.11 16.24 -12.10
N VAL A 269 12.35 15.19 -11.75
CA VAL A 269 12.17 14.75 -10.35
C VAL A 269 13.51 14.43 -9.70
N LEU A 270 14.43 13.76 -10.39
CA LEU A 270 15.76 13.44 -9.82
C LEU A 270 16.67 14.66 -9.71
N GLU A 271 16.46 15.71 -10.51
CA GLU A 271 17.23 16.95 -10.40
C GLU A 271 16.83 17.73 -9.14
N GLU A 272 15.56 17.67 -8.78
CA GLU A 272 15.00 18.29 -7.57
C GLU A 272 15.29 17.49 -6.29
N MET A 273 15.77 16.25 -6.41
CA MET A 273 16.18 15.43 -5.28
C MET A 273 17.65 15.66 -4.91
N ASP A 274 17.95 15.75 -3.62
CA ASP A 274 19.29 15.85 -3.07
C ASP A 274 19.74 14.60 -2.29
N GLY A 275 21.06 14.46 -2.16
CA GLY A 275 21.72 13.56 -1.24
C GLY A 275 21.43 12.06 -1.40
N ILE A 276 21.31 11.38 -0.25
CA ILE A 276 21.27 9.91 -0.12
C ILE A 276 20.02 9.30 -0.78
N ALA A 277 18.89 10.02 -0.77
CA ALA A 277 17.64 9.54 -1.35
C ALA A 277 17.76 9.30 -2.86
N LYS A 278 18.36 10.27 -3.57
CA LYS A 278 18.61 10.17 -5.02
C LYS A 278 19.58 9.02 -5.32
N GLN A 279 20.68 8.93 -4.57
CA GLN A 279 21.68 7.88 -4.74
C GLN A 279 21.06 6.48 -4.57
N ARG A 280 20.23 6.26 -3.54
CA ARG A 280 19.53 4.99 -3.32
C ARG A 280 18.65 4.58 -4.49
N LEU A 281 17.93 5.53 -5.10
CA LEU A 281 17.10 5.23 -6.28
C LEU A 281 17.96 4.90 -7.50
N LEU A 282 19.04 5.65 -7.75
CA LEU A 282 19.95 5.40 -8.87
C LEU A 282 20.63 4.04 -8.73
N GLU A 283 21.15 3.70 -7.54
CA GLU A 283 21.76 2.40 -7.26
C GLU A 283 20.76 1.25 -7.47
N LYS A 284 19.53 1.42 -6.99
CA LYS A 284 18.46 0.41 -7.13
C LYS A 284 18.13 0.10 -8.59
N TRP A 285 18.02 1.12 -9.44
CA TRP A 285 17.50 0.95 -10.79
C TRP A 285 18.57 0.89 -11.89
N LEU A 286 19.76 1.44 -11.64
CA LEU A 286 20.85 1.57 -12.63
C LEU A 286 22.16 0.90 -12.21
N GLY A 287 22.29 0.42 -10.96
CA GLY A 287 23.50 -0.21 -10.46
C GLY A 287 23.86 -1.50 -11.20
N SER A 288 25.09 -1.58 -11.71
CA SER A 288 25.61 -2.65 -12.59
C SER A 288 25.90 -4.01 -11.91
N GLY A 289 25.30 -4.30 -10.75
CA GLY A 289 25.60 -5.51 -9.96
C GLY A 289 24.41 -6.19 -9.27
N GLN A 290 23.21 -5.63 -9.39
CA GLN A 290 21.99 -6.30 -8.93
C GLN A 290 21.04 -6.44 -10.11
N ALA A 291 21.40 -7.34 -11.03
CA ALA A 291 20.42 -7.92 -11.94
C ALA A 291 19.17 -8.23 -11.14
N ASN A 292 18.05 -7.56 -11.45
CA ASN A 292 16.66 -7.81 -11.03
C ASN A 292 16.52 -9.06 -10.16
N LYS A 293 17.04 -9.04 -8.93
CA LYS A 293 16.69 -10.01 -7.92
C LYS A 293 15.37 -9.48 -7.41
N GLN A 294 14.34 -9.67 -8.23
CA GLN A 294 13.00 -9.85 -7.72
C GLN A 294 13.18 -10.86 -6.59
N SER A 295 13.00 -10.39 -5.37
CA SER A 295 13.32 -11.18 -4.19
C SER A 295 12.57 -12.50 -4.33
N ASN A 296 13.29 -13.63 -4.49
CA ASN A 296 12.73 -14.97 -4.32
C ASN A 296 12.21 -15.19 -2.88
N ARG A 297 12.35 -14.19 -2.02
CA ARG A 297 11.73 -14.13 -0.70
C ARG A 297 10.37 -13.50 -0.86
N ALA A 298 9.37 -14.25 -0.44
CA ALA A 298 8.07 -13.75 -0.11
C ALA A 298 8.20 -12.61 0.89
N GLU A 299 7.80 -11.39 0.54
CA GLU A 299 7.63 -10.30 1.52
C GLU A 299 6.39 -10.59 2.41
N THR A 300 6.27 -11.78 2.99
CA THR A 300 5.20 -12.15 3.91
C THR A 300 5.46 -11.61 5.29
N ASN A 301 4.43 -11.06 5.95
CA ASN A 301 4.50 -10.72 7.36
C ASN A 301 3.84 -11.84 8.17
N VAL A 302 4.65 -12.59 8.90
CA VAL A 302 4.16 -13.63 9.79
C VAL A 302 4.50 -13.28 11.23
N HIS A 303 3.48 -13.26 12.07
CA HIS A 303 3.67 -13.22 13.51
C HIS A 303 4.15 -14.59 13.99
N GLY A 304 5.29 -14.59 14.66
CA GLY A 304 5.89 -15.79 15.20
C GLY A 304 6.44 -15.57 16.61
N PHE A 305 7.02 -16.62 17.13
CA PHE A 305 7.77 -16.59 18.39
C PHE A 305 9.18 -17.12 18.13
N GLN A 306 10.18 -16.43 18.65
CA GLN A 306 11.51 -16.99 18.82
C GLN A 306 11.60 -17.63 20.20
N VAL A 307 12.15 -18.83 20.28
CA VAL A 307 12.48 -19.46 21.57
C VAL A 307 13.83 -18.91 22.02
N VAL A 308 13.86 -18.17 23.12
CA VAL A 308 15.08 -17.66 23.76
C VAL A 308 15.02 -18.06 25.23
N ASP A 309 15.99 -18.85 25.71
CA ASP A 309 16.04 -19.34 27.10
C ASP A 309 14.69 -19.94 27.58
N ASP A 310 14.09 -20.81 26.75
CA ASP A 310 12.77 -21.44 26.94
C ASP A 310 11.57 -20.48 27.01
N LEU A 311 11.76 -19.18 26.74
CA LEU A 311 10.70 -18.19 26.62
C LEU A 311 10.32 -17.96 25.16
N LEU A 312 9.01 -17.81 24.92
CA LEU A 312 8.46 -17.42 23.62
C LEU A 312 8.47 -15.89 23.49
N VAL A 313 9.42 -15.37 22.73
CA VAL A 313 9.52 -13.93 22.44
C VAL A 313 8.80 -13.62 21.12
N PRO A 314 7.79 -12.74 21.10
CA PRO A 314 7.06 -12.42 19.87
C PRO A 314 7.97 -11.70 18.86
N VAL A 315 7.91 -12.13 17.60
CA VAL A 315 8.70 -11.56 16.50
C VAL A 315 7.84 -11.30 15.27
N SER A 316 8.14 -10.21 14.56
CA SER A 316 7.63 -9.97 13.20
C SER A 316 8.63 -10.55 12.21
N VAL A 317 8.17 -11.56 11.46
CA VAL A 317 8.97 -12.31 10.50
C VAL A 317 8.61 -11.83 9.12
N ARG A 318 9.63 -11.48 8.35
CA ARG A 318 9.54 -10.85 7.02
C ARG A 318 10.39 -11.62 6.04
N ASN A 319 10.14 -11.45 4.74
CA ASN A 319 11.03 -11.94 3.67
C ASN A 319 11.34 -13.44 3.80
N VAL A 320 10.31 -14.26 4.06
CA VAL A 320 10.47 -15.70 4.32
C VAL A 320 10.69 -16.47 3.02
N SER A 321 11.70 -17.32 3.00
CA SER A 321 11.95 -18.32 1.96
C SER A 321 12.48 -19.60 2.60
N LYS A 322 12.59 -20.67 1.80
CA LYS A 322 13.24 -21.93 2.21
C LYS A 322 14.69 -21.73 2.68
N GLU A 323 15.33 -20.66 2.24
CA GLU A 323 16.75 -20.37 2.50
C GLU A 323 16.93 -19.41 3.70
N GLY A 324 15.92 -18.62 4.05
CA GLY A 324 16.09 -17.59 5.07
C GLY A 324 14.88 -16.69 5.29
N PHE A 325 14.95 -15.88 6.34
CA PHE A 325 13.96 -14.86 6.65
C PHE A 325 14.62 -13.66 7.34
N CYS A 326 13.86 -12.59 7.52
CA CYS A 326 14.28 -11.40 8.24
C CYS A 326 13.36 -11.20 9.45
N LEU A 327 13.92 -10.84 10.59
CA LEU A 327 13.16 -10.42 11.76
C LEU A 327 13.29 -8.93 11.93
N HIS A 328 12.18 -8.29 12.30
CA HIS A 328 12.22 -7.00 12.95
C HIS A 328 11.88 -7.20 14.43
N SER A 329 12.80 -6.86 15.33
CA SER A 329 12.61 -7.02 16.77
C SER A 329 13.13 -5.82 17.55
N LEU A 330 12.34 -5.36 18.52
CA LEU A 330 12.73 -4.36 19.50
C LEU A 330 13.42 -4.91 20.73
N ASP A 331 13.43 -6.23 20.87
CA ASP A 331 14.03 -6.90 22.00
C ASP A 331 15.53 -7.09 21.75
N ASP A 332 16.37 -6.44 22.55
CA ASP A 332 17.83 -6.52 22.41
C ASP A 332 18.37 -7.94 22.64
N ARG A 333 17.63 -8.79 23.38
CA ARG A 333 17.97 -10.20 23.56
C ARG A 333 17.97 -10.96 22.23
N ILE A 334 17.16 -10.53 21.27
CA ILE A 334 17.09 -11.12 19.92
C ILE A 334 18.23 -10.61 19.03
N ARG A 335 18.68 -9.37 19.25
CA ARG A 335 19.68 -8.71 18.39
C ARG A 335 21.12 -9.16 18.67
N GLN A 336 21.40 -9.60 19.89
CA GLN A 336 22.74 -9.97 20.35
C GLN A 336 23.14 -11.42 20.03
N LEU A 337 22.28 -12.17 19.33
CA LEU A 337 22.43 -13.60 19.02
C LEU A 337 23.22 -13.88 17.73
N ARG A 338 24.25 -13.07 17.42
CA ARG A 338 25.03 -13.26 16.18
C ARG A 338 25.65 -14.66 16.15
N ASN A 339 25.47 -15.38 15.04
CA ASN A 339 25.93 -16.75 14.81
C ASN A 339 25.32 -17.84 15.71
N THR A 340 24.31 -17.57 16.55
CA THR A 340 23.61 -18.63 17.29
C THR A 340 22.44 -19.18 16.48
N SER A 341 22.21 -20.48 16.59
CA SER A 341 21.03 -21.13 16.03
C SER A 341 19.86 -20.95 17.01
N SER A 342 18.74 -20.42 16.54
CA SER A 342 17.50 -20.27 17.30
C SER A 342 16.38 -21.09 16.68
N GLU A 343 15.44 -21.53 17.50
CA GLU A 343 14.18 -22.12 17.04
C GLU A 343 13.10 -21.04 16.94
N PHE A 344 12.34 -21.10 15.87
CA PHE A 344 11.26 -20.17 15.58
C PHE A 344 9.96 -20.93 15.34
N ILE A 345 8.85 -20.37 15.80
CA ILE A 345 7.50 -20.86 15.57
C ILE A 345 6.72 -19.80 14.81
N PHE A 346 6.34 -20.08 13.58
CA PHE A 346 5.59 -19.18 12.70
C PHE A 346 4.15 -19.65 12.54
N ARG A 347 3.18 -18.74 12.36
CA ARG A 347 1.83 -19.09 11.88
C ARG A 347 1.69 -18.72 10.40
N TRP A 348 1.54 -19.71 9.53
CA TRP A 348 1.51 -19.47 8.08
C TRP A 348 0.16 -19.83 7.45
N GLY A 349 -0.24 -19.07 6.41
CA GLY A 349 -1.40 -19.38 5.57
C GLY A 349 -2.71 -19.51 6.36
N ASN A 350 -3.29 -20.71 6.35
CA ASN A 350 -4.54 -21.08 7.04
C ASN A 350 -4.41 -21.19 8.59
N GLY A 351 -3.31 -20.73 9.17
CA GLY A 351 -3.07 -20.75 10.62
C GLY A 351 -2.21 -21.92 11.11
N GLN A 352 -1.62 -22.71 10.22
CA GLN A 352 -0.72 -23.79 10.58
C GLN A 352 0.56 -23.26 11.26
N LYS A 353 0.98 -23.92 12.34
CA LYS A 353 2.24 -23.60 13.03
C LYS A 353 3.41 -24.33 12.35
N VAL A 354 4.44 -23.60 11.97
CA VAL A 354 5.68 -24.12 11.40
C VAL A 354 6.83 -23.87 12.37
N ARG A 355 7.61 -24.90 12.68
CA ARG A 355 8.86 -24.78 13.45
C ARG A 355 10.05 -24.72 12.50
N VAL A 356 10.94 -23.75 12.70
CA VAL A 356 12.11 -23.53 11.86
C VAL A 356 13.32 -23.30 12.73
N LYS A 357 14.40 -24.02 12.47
CA LYS A 357 15.71 -23.72 13.09
C LYS A 357 16.50 -22.86 12.13
N ALA A 358 16.99 -21.72 12.60
CA ALA A 358 17.71 -20.77 11.76
C ALA A 358 18.85 -20.08 12.51
N ARG A 359 19.87 -19.63 11.77
CA ARG A 359 21.05 -18.93 12.29
C ARG A 359 21.05 -17.49 11.85
N GLN A 360 21.32 -16.56 12.77
CA GLN A 360 21.44 -15.15 12.43
C GLN A 360 22.73 -14.90 11.62
N VAL A 361 22.58 -14.28 10.44
CA VAL A 361 23.68 -13.98 9.50
C VAL A 361 24.08 -12.51 9.54
N TRP A 362 23.13 -11.61 9.77
CA TRP A 362 23.39 -10.17 9.89
C TRP A 362 22.37 -9.49 10.80
N ALA A 363 22.73 -8.30 11.30
CA ALA A 363 21.84 -7.38 11.99
C ALA A 363 22.20 -5.94 11.64
N ASN A 364 21.22 -5.04 11.57
CA ASN A 364 21.44 -3.61 11.29
C ASN A 364 20.93 -2.71 12.42
N ALA A 365 21.33 -1.42 12.37
CA ALA A 365 20.95 -0.41 13.34
C ALA A 365 19.45 -0.02 13.30
N GLU A 366 18.71 -0.51 12.30
CA GLU A 366 17.28 -0.27 12.14
C GLU A 366 16.43 -1.43 12.69
N ASN A 367 16.99 -2.25 13.58
CA ASN A 367 16.31 -3.32 14.30
C ASN A 367 15.93 -4.53 13.44
N TYR A 368 16.59 -4.68 12.29
CA TYR A 368 16.44 -5.85 11.44
C TYR A 368 17.57 -6.84 11.65
N SER A 369 17.23 -8.12 11.57
CA SER A 369 18.18 -9.22 11.59
C SER A 369 17.83 -10.23 10.51
N GLY A 370 18.83 -10.69 9.75
CA GLY A 370 18.66 -11.74 8.75
C GLY A 370 19.05 -13.09 9.30
N TYR A 371 18.25 -14.11 8.96
CA TYR A 371 18.43 -15.48 9.37
C TYR A 371 18.49 -16.41 8.16
N GLU A 372 19.39 -17.38 8.22
CA GLU A 372 19.50 -18.50 7.29
C GLU A 372 18.85 -19.74 7.92
N VAL A 373 17.98 -20.41 7.18
CA VAL A 373 17.30 -21.62 7.65
C VAL A 373 18.28 -22.78 7.64
N LEU A 374 18.46 -23.43 8.80
CA LEU A 374 19.36 -24.58 8.98
C LEU A 374 18.63 -25.91 8.86
N ASP A 375 17.40 -25.97 9.39
CA ASP A 375 16.55 -27.15 9.34
C ASP A 375 15.08 -26.72 9.37
N ALA A 376 14.32 -27.24 8.41
CA ALA A 376 12.89 -27.28 8.50
C ALA A 376 12.37 -28.41 7.60
N SER A 377 11.49 -29.24 8.15
CA SER A 377 11.06 -30.48 7.48
C SER A 377 10.49 -30.19 6.08
N GLU A 378 10.79 -31.04 5.09
CA GLU A 378 10.28 -30.87 3.72
C GLU A 378 8.75 -30.82 3.68
N SER A 379 8.06 -31.58 4.53
CA SER A 379 6.61 -31.54 4.73
C SER A 379 6.11 -30.18 5.21
N SER A 380 6.92 -29.42 5.95
CA SER A 380 6.60 -28.05 6.40
C SER A 380 6.79 -27.01 5.31
N TRP A 381 7.60 -27.27 4.29
CA TRP A 381 7.86 -26.34 3.18
C TRP A 381 7.13 -26.69 1.87
N LEU A 382 6.73 -27.94 1.66
CA LEU A 382 5.91 -28.34 0.52
C LEU A 382 4.50 -27.72 0.60
N SER A 383 4.02 -27.36 1.79
CA SER A 383 2.84 -26.50 1.98
C SER A 383 3.12 -25.00 1.79
N LEU A 384 4.38 -24.58 1.66
CA LEU A 384 4.83 -23.19 1.52
C LEU A 384 5.00 -22.76 0.05
N ASN A 385 5.30 -23.70 -0.85
CA ASN A 385 5.36 -23.49 -2.29
C ASN A 385 4.41 -24.46 -2.99
N GLY A 386 3.22 -24.02 -3.40
CA GLY A 386 2.25 -24.84 -4.13
C GLY A 386 2.67 -25.20 -5.56
N VAL A 387 3.85 -25.80 -5.74
CA VAL A 387 4.35 -26.39 -7.00
C VAL A 387 5.17 -27.64 -6.65
N GLU A 388 4.75 -28.80 -7.17
CA GLU A 388 5.52 -30.04 -7.10
C GLU A 388 6.88 -29.90 -7.79
N PRO A 389 7.96 -30.48 -7.26
CA PRO A 389 9.24 -30.48 -7.93
C PRO A 389 9.19 -31.38 -9.16
N THR A 390 9.24 -30.81 -10.36
CA THR A 390 9.61 -31.56 -11.56
C THR A 390 11.02 -32.10 -11.39
N LYS A 391 11.15 -33.42 -11.25
CA LYS A 391 12.42 -34.14 -11.22
C LYS A 391 13.22 -33.84 -12.49
N LYS A 392 14.30 -33.05 -12.39
CA LYS A 392 15.40 -33.16 -13.36
C LYS A 392 16.16 -34.44 -13.03
N LYS A 393 16.02 -35.45 -13.90
CA LYS A 393 16.94 -36.58 -13.97
C LYS A 393 18.35 -36.02 -14.20
N VAL A 394 19.25 -36.30 -13.28
CA VAL A 394 20.69 -36.16 -13.48
C VAL A 394 21.12 -37.33 -14.37
N ALA A 395 21.81 -37.02 -15.46
CA ALA A 395 22.67 -37.96 -16.17
C ALA A 395 24.08 -37.80 -15.64
#